data_AF-A0A7S2XZL2-F1
#
_entry.id   AF-A0A7S2XZL2-F1
#
_cell.length_a   1.000
_cell.length_b   1.000
_cell.length_c   1.000
_cell.angle_alpha   90.00
_cell.angle_beta   90.00
_cell.angle_gamma   90.00
#
_symmetry.space_group_name_H-M   'P 1'
#
loop_
_entity.id
_entity.type
_entity.pdbx_description
1 polymer ?
#
loop_
_entity_poly.entity_id
_entity_poly.type
_entity_poly.pdbx_seq_one_letter_code
_entity_poly.pdbx_strand_id
1 'polypeptide(L)'
;EERVEVYYSFSRHLRDKFGDDERGKRGAFYFLPWHFNFLCRYRPLPESLFGEMAREYPLINQSRQIDEILRQERNGEQLPPLERLLRCMNEDCHSALAEALWAADSVSAAVSSLTKLAEDPANIAAWQLDTEMEREASTMDESGKKEKISR
;
A
#
# COMPACT_ATOMS: atom_id res chain seq x y z
N GLU A 1 -12.74 1.59 -1.41
CA GLU A 1 -12.89 2.78 -2.29
C GLU A 1 -12.12 3.97 -1.75
N GLU A 2 -12.30 4.36 -0.48
CA GLU A 2 -11.60 5.49 0.16
C GLU A 2 -10.07 5.49 -0.03
N ARG A 3 -9.39 4.33 0.15
CA ARG A 3 -7.94 4.24 -0.10
C ARG A 3 -7.57 4.52 -1.56
N VAL A 4 -8.36 4.04 -2.52
CA VAL A 4 -8.11 4.29 -3.95
C VAL A 4 -8.27 5.77 -4.26
N GLU A 5 -9.25 6.44 -3.65
CA GLU A 5 -9.45 7.88 -3.79
C GLU A 5 -8.24 8.69 -3.30
N VAL A 6 -7.64 8.30 -2.16
CA VAL A 6 -6.39 8.91 -1.68
C VAL A 6 -5.25 8.74 -2.68
N TYR A 7 -5.07 7.52 -3.19
CA TYR A 7 -4.00 7.21 -4.16
C TYR A 7 -4.21 7.96 -5.48
N TYR A 8 -5.45 8.02 -5.95
CA TYR A 8 -5.85 8.76 -7.14
C TYR A 8 -5.65 10.26 -6.97
N SER A 9 -6.10 10.84 -5.85
CA SER A 9 -5.93 12.27 -5.59
C SER A 9 -4.45 12.65 -5.58
N PHE A 10 -3.61 11.81 -4.96
CA PHE A 10 -2.16 11.98 -4.99
C PHE A 10 -1.58 11.92 -6.41
N SER A 11 -1.96 10.91 -7.21
CA SER A 11 -1.48 10.81 -8.60
C SER A 11 -1.91 12.00 -9.45
N ARG A 12 -3.15 12.51 -9.27
CA ARG A 12 -3.65 13.71 -9.95
C ARG A 12 -2.89 14.96 -9.55
N HIS A 13 -2.59 15.14 -8.27
CA HIS A 13 -1.75 16.26 -7.84
C HIS A 13 -0.36 16.24 -8.49
N LEU A 14 0.24 15.06 -8.66
CA LEU A 14 1.51 14.96 -9.40
C LEU A 14 1.32 15.26 -10.88
N ARG A 15 0.26 14.75 -11.52
CA ARG A 15 -0.08 15.04 -12.92
C ARG A 15 -0.27 16.55 -13.16
N ASP A 16 -0.94 17.25 -12.25
CA ASP A 16 -1.13 18.70 -12.34
C ASP A 16 0.18 19.48 -12.15
N LYS A 17 1.09 18.98 -11.31
CA LYS A 17 2.38 19.64 -11.03
C LYS A 17 3.43 19.40 -12.10
N PHE A 18 3.53 18.18 -12.60
CA PHE A 18 4.55 17.76 -13.56
C PHE A 18 4.10 17.91 -15.02
N GLY A 19 2.80 18.02 -15.25
CA GLY A 19 2.21 17.98 -16.59
C GLY A 19 1.77 16.57 -16.98
N ASP A 20 0.83 16.53 -17.91
CA ASP A 20 0.22 15.30 -18.43
C ASP A 20 0.93 14.77 -19.69
N ASP A 21 2.11 15.30 -20.01
CA ASP A 21 2.91 14.85 -21.14
C ASP A 21 3.88 13.72 -20.72
N GLU A 22 4.50 13.07 -21.70
CA GLU A 22 5.50 12.02 -21.47
C GLU A 22 6.70 12.50 -20.65
N ARG A 23 6.97 13.81 -20.62
CA ARG A 23 8.00 14.39 -19.78
C ARG A 23 7.54 14.48 -18.33
N GLY A 24 6.33 14.97 -18.09
CA GLY A 24 5.71 15.06 -16.78
C GLY A 24 5.52 13.69 -16.14
N LYS A 25 5.06 12.71 -16.92
CA LYS A 25 5.00 11.30 -16.50
C LYS A 25 6.34 10.79 -16.01
N ARG A 26 7.42 10.94 -16.80
CA ARG A 26 8.77 10.52 -16.39
C ARG A 26 9.26 11.20 -15.10
N GLY A 27 8.93 12.48 -14.91
CA GLY A 27 9.24 13.20 -13.68
C GLY A 27 8.48 12.67 -12.47
N ALA A 28 7.17 12.44 -12.62
CA ALA A 28 6.32 11.93 -11.56
C ALA A 28 6.64 10.48 -11.19
N PHE A 29 7.01 9.64 -12.16
CA PHE A 29 7.26 8.21 -11.97
C PHE A 29 8.54 7.90 -11.19
N TYR A 30 9.44 8.87 -11.04
CA TYR A 30 10.54 8.74 -10.08
C TYR A 30 10.03 8.75 -8.62
N PHE A 31 8.93 9.46 -8.36
CA PHE A 31 8.39 9.66 -7.01
C PHE A 31 7.18 8.78 -6.71
N LEU A 32 6.30 8.56 -7.68
CA LEU A 32 4.97 8.00 -7.46
C LEU A 32 5.03 6.54 -6.93
N PRO A 33 5.76 5.60 -7.56
CA PRO A 33 5.91 4.24 -7.03
C PRO A 33 6.55 4.23 -5.64
N TRP A 34 7.58 5.07 -5.41
CA TRP A 34 8.24 5.18 -4.11
C TRP A 34 7.28 5.59 -2.99
N HIS A 35 6.37 6.54 -3.24
CA HIS A 35 5.34 6.93 -2.26
C HIS A 35 4.33 5.80 -2.00
N PHE A 36 4.08 4.90 -2.95
CA PHE A 36 3.20 3.76 -2.71
C PHE A 36 3.77 2.74 -1.74
N ASN A 37 5.08 2.64 -1.58
CA ASN A 37 5.68 1.90 -0.47
C ASN A 37 5.27 2.50 0.89
N PHE A 38 5.12 3.82 0.99
CA PHE A 38 4.58 4.43 2.20
C PHE A 38 3.06 4.20 2.34
N LEU A 39 2.30 4.51 1.28
CA LEU A 39 0.84 4.43 1.31
C LEU A 39 0.32 2.99 1.46
N CYS A 40 1.08 1.97 1.06
CA CYS A 40 0.67 0.57 1.26
C CYS A 40 0.57 0.18 2.75
N ARG A 41 1.21 0.96 3.63
CA ARG A 41 1.14 0.83 5.09
C ARG A 41 -0.01 1.64 5.71
N TYR A 42 -0.52 2.65 5.01
CA TYR A 42 -1.64 3.46 5.48
C TYR A 42 -2.91 2.62 5.66
N ARG A 43 -3.62 2.86 6.76
CA ARG A 43 -4.90 2.22 7.08
C ARG A 43 -5.92 3.30 7.44
N PRO A 44 -7.10 3.33 6.79
CA PRO A 44 -8.17 4.21 7.23
C PRO A 44 -8.62 3.80 8.64
N LEU A 45 -8.97 4.79 9.45
CA LEU A 45 -9.55 4.59 10.78
C LEU A 45 -11.05 4.88 10.68
N PRO A 46 -11.90 3.88 10.37
CA PRO A 46 -13.32 4.11 10.15
C PRO A 46 -14.00 4.68 11.41
N GLU A 47 -14.81 5.72 11.22
CA GLU A 47 -15.56 6.40 12.29
C GLU A 47 -16.43 5.42 13.10
N SER A 48 -16.99 4.40 12.47
CA SER A 48 -17.80 3.37 13.14
C SER A 48 -17.04 2.56 14.19
N LEU A 49 -15.71 2.47 14.07
CA LEU A 49 -14.85 1.70 14.97
C LEU A 49 -14.04 2.61 15.91
N PHE A 50 -13.55 3.73 15.40
CA PHE A 50 -12.63 4.62 16.12
C PHE A 50 -13.29 5.90 16.64
N GLY A 51 -14.51 6.24 16.19
CA GLY A 51 -15.17 7.51 16.53
C GLY A 51 -15.50 7.65 18.02
N GLU A 52 -15.96 6.58 18.66
CA GLU A 52 -16.20 6.57 20.11
C GLU A 52 -14.89 6.62 20.91
N MET A 53 -13.87 5.85 20.49
CA MET A 53 -12.55 5.88 21.13
C MET A 53 -11.91 7.27 21.07
N ALA A 54 -12.05 7.96 19.93
CA ALA A 54 -11.54 9.32 19.73
C ALA A 54 -12.23 10.36 20.63
N ARG A 55 -13.49 10.13 21.03
CA ARG A 55 -14.23 10.99 21.97
C ARG A 55 -13.80 10.78 23.41
N GLU A 56 -13.38 9.57 23.76
CA GLU A 56 -12.91 9.25 25.10
C GLU A 56 -11.48 9.74 25.33
N TYR A 57 -10.57 9.47 24.38
CA TYR A 57 -9.20 9.98 24.42
C TYR A 57 -8.64 10.27 23.01
N PRO A 58 -7.64 11.18 22.89
CA PRO A 58 -6.96 11.41 21.62
C PRO A 58 -6.34 10.12 21.06
N LEU A 59 -6.65 9.79 19.81
CA LEU A 59 -6.17 8.57 19.13
C LEU A 59 -4.64 8.43 19.12
N ILE A 60 -3.90 9.54 19.12
CA ILE A 60 -2.43 9.54 19.19
C ILE A 60 -1.91 8.87 20.48
N ASN A 61 -2.66 8.97 21.58
CA ASN A 61 -2.32 8.35 22.87
C ASN A 61 -2.75 6.88 22.94
N GLN A 62 -3.60 6.42 22.02
CA GLN A 62 -4.11 5.05 21.94
C GLN A 62 -3.44 4.24 20.81
N SER A 63 -2.32 4.73 20.25
CA SER A 63 -1.62 4.14 19.10
C SER A 63 -1.38 2.63 19.22
N ARG A 64 -1.00 2.14 20.42
CA ARG A 64 -0.80 0.69 20.66
C ARG A 64 -2.08 -0.13 20.52
N GLN A 65 -3.22 0.38 20.98
CA GLN A 65 -4.51 -0.29 20.88
C GLN A 65 -5.02 -0.26 19.43
N ILE A 66 -4.83 0.87 18.76
CA ILE A 66 -5.12 1.02 17.33
C ILE A 66 -4.29 0.01 16.51
N ASP A 67 -2.99 -0.08 16.78
CA ASP A 67 -2.11 -1.05 16.11
C ASP A 67 -2.57 -2.50 16.31
N GLU A 68 -3.05 -2.85 17.51
CA GLU A 68 -3.55 -4.18 17.79
C GLU A 68 -4.83 -4.50 17.01
N ILE A 69 -5.79 -3.58 16.99
CA ILE A 69 -7.03 -3.69 16.20
C ILE A 69 -6.68 -3.86 14.71
N LEU A 70 -5.78 -3.02 14.19
CA LEU A 70 -5.35 -3.08 12.79
C LEU A 70 -4.51 -4.33 12.47
N ARG A 71 -3.84 -4.94 13.46
CA ARG A 71 -3.12 -6.22 13.28
C ARG A 71 -4.08 -7.40 13.15
N GLN A 72 -5.22 -7.39 13.83
CA GLN A 72 -6.22 -8.45 13.68
C GLN A 72 -6.77 -8.49 12.25
N GLU A 73 -6.86 -7.35 11.57
CA GLU A 73 -7.16 -7.28 10.12
C GLU A 73 -6.02 -7.77 9.20
N ARG A 74 -4.82 -8.06 9.71
CA ARG A 74 -3.68 -8.55 8.92
C ARG A 74 -3.71 -10.05 8.67
N ASN A 75 -4.61 -10.82 9.27
CA ASN A 75 -4.81 -12.23 8.90
C ASN A 75 -5.46 -12.27 7.49
N GLY A 76 -4.60 -12.11 6.48
CA GLY A 76 -4.91 -11.69 5.13
C GLY A 76 -5.63 -12.70 4.23
N GLU A 77 -6.00 -13.86 4.76
CA GLU A 77 -6.71 -14.90 3.99
C GLU A 77 -8.16 -14.51 3.63
N GLN A 78 -8.72 -13.45 4.23
CA GLN A 78 -10.10 -13.00 3.98
C GLN A 78 -10.20 -11.58 3.39
N LEU A 79 -9.07 -10.93 3.06
CA LEU A 79 -9.13 -9.58 2.50
C LEU A 79 -9.56 -9.62 1.03
N PRO A 80 -10.45 -8.69 0.60
CA PRO A 80 -10.77 -8.54 -0.81
C PRO A 80 -9.51 -8.35 -1.66
N PRO A 81 -9.47 -8.85 -2.91
CA PRO A 81 -8.29 -8.76 -3.78
C PRO A 81 -7.72 -7.35 -3.90
N LEU A 82 -8.59 -6.34 -4.06
CA LEU A 82 -8.17 -4.94 -4.14
C LEU A 82 -7.44 -4.46 -2.87
N GLU A 83 -7.90 -4.87 -1.69
CA GLU A 83 -7.21 -4.53 -0.44
C GLU A 83 -5.88 -5.26 -0.32
N ARG A 84 -5.77 -6.51 -0.80
CA ARG A 84 -4.50 -7.24 -0.88
C ARG A 84 -3.51 -6.52 -1.79
N LEU A 85 -3.95 -6.05 -2.95
CA LEU A 85 -3.14 -5.25 -3.89
C LEU A 85 -2.63 -3.97 -3.22
N LEU A 86 -3.52 -3.17 -2.63
CA LEU A 86 -3.16 -1.91 -1.99
C LEU A 86 -2.27 -2.09 -0.74
N ARG A 87 -2.20 -3.29 -0.17
CA ARG A 87 -1.34 -3.63 0.98
C ARG A 87 -0.01 -4.29 0.55
N CYS A 88 0.16 -4.57 -0.74
CA CYS A 88 1.36 -5.20 -1.27
C CYS A 88 2.58 -4.29 -1.12
N MET A 89 3.71 -4.87 -0.69
CA MET A 89 4.96 -4.13 -0.46
C MET A 89 5.96 -4.27 -1.61
N ASN A 90 5.61 -5.02 -2.65
CA ASN A 90 6.45 -5.27 -3.81
C ASN A 90 6.54 -4.02 -4.72
N GLU A 91 7.73 -3.75 -5.25
CA GLU A 91 8.01 -2.57 -6.07
C GLU A 91 7.39 -2.63 -7.47
N ASP A 92 7.28 -3.81 -8.07
CA ASP A 92 6.62 -4.01 -9.35
C ASP A 92 5.11 -3.74 -9.23
N CYS A 93 4.53 -4.14 -8.09
CA CYS A 93 3.15 -3.78 -7.75
C CYS A 93 2.98 -2.25 -7.68
N HIS A 94 3.90 -1.53 -7.02
CA HIS A 94 3.84 -0.07 -6.93
C HIS A 94 3.98 0.60 -8.30
N SER A 95 4.80 0.05 -9.18
CA SER A 95 4.95 0.53 -10.55
C SER A 95 3.66 0.32 -11.36
N ALA A 96 3.03 -0.86 -11.25
CA ALA A 96 1.76 -1.15 -11.89
C ALA A 96 0.61 -0.27 -11.36
N LEU A 97 0.58 -0.01 -10.04
CA LEU A 97 -0.36 0.93 -9.43
C LEU A 97 -0.18 2.34 -10.00
N ALA A 98 1.07 2.80 -10.16
CA ALA A 98 1.36 4.13 -10.70
C ALA A 98 0.87 4.29 -12.14
N GLU A 99 1.12 3.29 -12.99
CA GLU A 99 0.61 3.26 -14.36
C GLU A 99 -0.92 3.33 -14.40
N ALA A 100 -1.60 2.46 -13.65
CA ALA A 100 -3.06 2.40 -13.63
C ALA A 100 -3.71 3.69 -13.11
N LEU A 101 -3.13 4.32 -12.09
CA LEU A 101 -3.63 5.55 -11.49
C LEU A 101 -3.31 6.80 -12.31
N TRP A 102 -2.20 6.80 -13.06
CA TRP A 102 -1.84 7.91 -13.94
C TRP A 102 -2.78 7.96 -15.15
N ALA A 103 -3.10 6.80 -15.73
CA ALA A 103 -3.99 6.67 -16.89
C ALA A 103 -5.49 6.85 -16.56
N ALA A 104 -5.87 6.84 -15.28
CA ALA A 104 -7.27 6.95 -14.88
C ALA A 104 -7.79 8.41 -14.98
N ASP A 105 -8.94 8.59 -15.63
CA ASP A 105 -9.58 9.91 -15.74
C ASP A 105 -10.52 10.25 -14.58
N SER A 106 -10.90 9.27 -13.77
CA SER A 106 -11.77 9.44 -12.60
C SER A 106 -11.47 8.41 -11.51
N VAL A 107 -11.96 8.66 -10.30
CA VAL A 107 -11.87 7.70 -9.18
C VAL A 107 -12.53 6.36 -9.55
N SER A 108 -13.68 6.37 -10.24
CA SER A 108 -14.37 5.15 -10.66
C SER A 108 -13.55 4.36 -11.71
N ALA A 109 -12.90 5.06 -12.65
CA ALA A 109 -11.98 4.42 -13.59
C ALA A 109 -10.75 3.82 -12.87
N ALA A 110 -10.18 4.55 -11.90
CA ALA A 110 -9.08 4.06 -11.07
C ALA A 110 -9.48 2.79 -10.30
N VAL A 111 -10.62 2.79 -9.61
CA VAL A 111 -11.14 1.61 -8.90
C VAL A 111 -11.29 0.44 -9.86
N SER A 112 -11.90 0.65 -11.03
CA SER A 112 -12.10 -0.41 -12.01
C SER A 112 -10.78 -1.00 -12.54
N SER A 113 -9.80 -0.16 -12.85
CA SER A 113 -8.48 -0.59 -13.32
C SER A 113 -7.70 -1.35 -12.25
N LEU A 114 -7.73 -0.86 -11.00
CA LEU A 114 -7.05 -1.53 -9.88
C LEU A 114 -7.72 -2.84 -9.49
N THR A 115 -9.05 -2.91 -9.54
CA THR A 115 -9.77 -4.18 -9.30
C THR A 115 -9.38 -5.22 -10.34
N LYS A 116 -9.30 -4.87 -11.63
CA LYS A 116 -8.82 -5.79 -12.67
C LYS A 116 -7.40 -6.26 -12.42
N LEU A 117 -6.50 -5.33 -12.06
CA LEU A 117 -5.12 -5.65 -11.71
C LEU A 117 -5.04 -6.62 -10.52
N ALA A 118 -5.95 -6.45 -9.55
CA ALA A 118 -6.02 -7.27 -8.36
C ALA A 118 -6.64 -8.66 -8.59
N GLU A 119 -7.59 -8.78 -9.51
CA GLU A 119 -8.25 -10.03 -9.86
C GLU A 119 -7.39 -10.94 -10.72
N ASP A 120 -6.38 -10.39 -11.40
CA ASP A 120 -5.40 -11.17 -12.16
C ASP A 120 -4.50 -12.00 -11.21
N PRO A 121 -4.64 -13.34 -11.20
CA PRO A 121 -3.90 -14.21 -10.29
C PRO A 121 -2.39 -14.19 -10.55
N ALA A 122 -1.96 -13.84 -11.77
CA ALA A 122 -0.54 -13.79 -12.12
C ALA A 122 0.19 -12.66 -11.39
N ASN A 123 -0.52 -11.60 -11.00
CA ASN A 123 0.07 -10.40 -10.42
C ASN A 123 0.20 -10.51 -8.89
N ILE A 124 -0.94 -10.59 -8.18
CA ILE A 124 -0.91 -10.61 -6.70
C ILE A 124 -0.14 -11.81 -6.15
N ALA A 125 -0.33 -13.00 -6.72
CA ALA A 125 0.31 -14.20 -6.19
C ALA A 125 1.84 -14.14 -6.38
N ALA A 126 2.32 -13.66 -7.52
CA ALA A 126 3.75 -13.48 -7.76
C ALA A 126 4.36 -12.44 -6.81
N TRP A 127 3.74 -11.27 -6.70
CA TRP A 127 4.27 -10.19 -5.86
C TRP A 127 4.24 -10.49 -4.36
N GLN A 128 3.24 -11.25 -3.89
CA GLN A 128 3.16 -11.67 -2.49
C GLN A 128 4.21 -12.73 -2.17
N LEU A 129 4.43 -13.69 -3.07
CA LEU A 129 5.47 -14.71 -2.91
C LEU A 129 6.87 -14.10 -2.83
N ASP A 130 7.19 -13.16 -3.72
CA ASP A 130 8.48 -12.46 -3.73
C ASP A 130 8.70 -11.70 -2.40
N THR A 131 7.67 -11.04 -1.88
CA THR A 131 7.74 -10.31 -0.61
C THR A 131 7.99 -11.24 0.60
N GLU A 132 7.42 -12.45 0.57
CA GLU A 132 7.64 -13.46 1.62
C GLU A 132 9.05 -14.04 1.56
N MET A 133 9.54 -14.36 0.37
CA MET A 133 10.91 -14.84 0.15
C MET A 133 11.97 -13.83 0.60
N GLU A 134 11.77 -12.53 0.32
CA GLU A 134 12.67 -11.47 0.77
C GLU A 134 12.68 -11.31 2.30
N ARG A 135 11.53 -11.45 2.95
CA ARG A 135 11.44 -11.41 4.42
C ARG A 135 12.17 -12.58 5.06
N GLU A 136 11.97 -13.78 4.54
CA GLU A 136 12.65 -14.99 5.02
C GLU A 136 14.18 -14.87 4.85
N ALA A 137 14.64 -14.39 3.69
CA ALA A 137 16.05 -14.12 3.44
C ALA A 137 16.64 -13.09 4.41
N SER A 138 15.90 -12.01 4.71
CA SER A 138 16.33 -10.97 5.66
C SER A 138 16.39 -11.49 7.10
N THR A 139 15.44 -12.33 7.54
CA THR A 139 15.49 -12.95 8.87
C THR A 139 16.65 -13.95 9.02
N MET A 140 17.04 -14.63 7.94
CA MET A 140 18.19 -15.54 7.96
C MET A 140 19.53 -14.78 8.10
N ASP A 141 19.73 -13.63 7.44
CA ASP A 141 20.95 -12.80 7.62
C ASP A 141 21.07 -12.23 9.05
N GLU A 142 19.95 -11.79 9.65
CA GLU A 142 19.97 -11.29 11.03
C GLU A 142 20.27 -12.37 12.07
N SER A 143 19.78 -13.61 11.84
CA SER A 143 20.08 -14.75 12.72
C SER A 143 21.56 -15.17 12.65
N GLY A 144 22.18 -15.11 11.46
CA GLY A 144 23.61 -15.36 11.28
C GLY A 144 24.53 -14.27 11.85
N LYS A 145 24.06 -13.02 11.94
CA LYS A 145 24.80 -11.93 12.61
C LYS A 145 24.78 -12.04 14.14
N LYS A 146 23.65 -12.46 14.74
CA LYS A 146 23.55 -12.64 16.20
C LYS A 146 24.47 -13.76 16.71
N GLU A 147 24.68 -14.80 15.91
CA GLU A 147 25.56 -15.93 16.29
C GLU A 147 27.06 -15.56 16.28
N LYS A 148 27.47 -14.55 15.50
CA LYS A 148 28.87 -14.08 15.42
C LYS A 148 29.26 -13.08 16.51
N ILE A 149 28.31 -12.44 17.19
CA ILE A 149 28.59 -11.45 18.25
C ILE A 149 28.77 -12.13 19.62
N SER A 150 28.51 -13.44 19.72
CA SER A 150 28.54 -14.20 20.98
C SER A 150 29.73 -15.17 21.11
N ARG A 151 30.83 -14.94 20.38
CA ARG A 151 32.09 -15.70 20.50
C ARG A 151 33.28 -14.79 20.83
#